data_AF-A0A2G6MYA3-F1
#
_entry.id   AF-A0A2G6MYA3-F1
#
_cell.length_a   1.000
_cell.length_b   1.000
_cell.length_c   1.000
_cell.angle_alpha   90.00
_cell.angle_beta   90.00
_cell.angle_gamma   90.00
#
_symmetry.space_group_name_H-M   'P 1'
#
loop_
_entity.id
_entity.type
_entity.pdbx_description
1 polymer ?
#
loop_
_entity_poly.entity_id
_entity_poly.type
_entity_poly.pdbx_seq_one_letter_code
_entity_poly.pdbx_strand_id
1 'polypeptide(L)' 'MAEGVGKEKNCLSCTYYRVKDIYTGRCRIDKAGLQKDRLPMMAHHDVCDRWEDAGQNYYIRCGWVKSMKMKREEKEAG' A
#
# COMPACT_ATOMS: atom_id res chain seq x y z
N MET A 1 -12.12 20.30 -20.67
CA MET A 1 -10.76 19.78 -20.47
C MET A 1 -10.93 18.49 -19.70
N ALA A 2 -10.49 17.36 -20.26
CA ALA A 2 -10.69 16.06 -19.64
C ALA A 2 -9.80 15.96 -18.40
N GLU A 3 -10.39 16.15 -17.23
CA GLU A 3 -9.77 15.82 -15.96
C GLU A 3 -9.60 14.29 -15.96
N GLY A 4 -8.41 13.83 -16.34
CA GLY A 4 -8.05 12.44 -16.20
C GLY A 4 -8.28 12.06 -14.74
N VAL A 5 -9.01 10.95 -14.51
CA VAL A 5 -9.15 10.33 -13.20
C VAL A 5 -7.73 9.92 -12.75
N GLY A 6 -7.00 10.88 -12.20
CA GLY A 6 -5.67 10.70 -11.67
C GLY A 6 -5.82 9.86 -10.43
N LYS A 7 -5.23 8.66 -10.44
CA LYS A 7 -5.18 7.82 -9.24
C LYS A 7 -4.66 8.67 -8.07
N GLU A 8 -5.33 8.56 -6.92
CA GLU A 8 -4.90 9.22 -5.70
C GLU A 8 -3.44 8.86 -5.41
N LYS A 9 -2.60 9.88 -5.22
CA LYS A 9 -1.19 9.70 -4.86
C LYS A 9 -1.12 9.24 -3.41
N ASN A 10 -1.05 7.93 -3.20
CA ASN A 10 -0.96 7.32 -1.88
C ASN A 10 -0.04 6.09 -1.90
N CYS A 11 0.28 5.55 -0.74
CA CYS A 11 1.18 4.42 -0.61
C CYS A 11 0.61 3.18 -1.31
N LEU A 12 -0.71 2.97 -1.29
CA LEU A 12 -1.33 1.87 -2.06
C LEU A 12 -1.03 1.96 -3.55
N SER A 13 -0.96 3.16 -4.13
CA SER A 13 -0.63 3.41 -5.53
C SER A 13 0.88 3.57 -5.79
N CYS A 14 1.76 3.42 -4.80
CA CYS A 14 3.21 3.61 -4.92
C CYS A 14 3.99 2.33 -5.30
N THR A 15 4.90 2.35 -6.28
CA THR A 15 5.66 1.17 -6.71
C THR A 15 6.46 0.51 -5.57
N TYR A 16 7.00 1.31 -4.65
CA TYR A 16 7.85 0.86 -3.56
C TYR A 16 7.08 0.23 -2.40
N TYR A 17 5.79 0.51 -2.29
CA TYR A 17 4.98 0.08 -1.15
C TYR A 17 4.70 -1.42 -1.17
N ARG A 18 4.67 -2.04 0.02
CA ARG A 18 4.24 -3.42 0.20
C ARG A 18 3.26 -3.51 1.36
N VAL A 19 2.02 -3.85 1.04
CA VAL A 19 0.96 -4.12 2.02
C VAL A 19 1.44 -5.15 3.04
N LYS A 20 1.24 -4.84 4.33
CA LYS A 20 1.55 -5.73 5.44
C LYS A 20 0.28 -6.19 6.15
N ASP A 21 -0.67 -5.28 6.30
CA ASP A 21 -1.96 -5.50 6.95
C ASP A 21 -3.04 -4.61 6.33
N ILE A 22 -4.21 -4.55 6.95
CA ILE A 22 -5.39 -3.83 6.45
C ILE A 22 -5.31 -2.31 6.59
N TYR A 23 -4.35 -1.79 7.37
CA TYR A 23 -4.15 -0.35 7.58
C TYR A 23 -2.78 0.13 7.10
N THR A 24 -1.76 -0.72 7.19
CA THR A 24 -0.37 -0.32 6.94
C THR A 24 0.41 -1.29 6.04
N GLY A 25 1.58 -0.82 5.64
CA GLY A 25 2.53 -1.52 4.80
C GLY A 25 3.91 -0.92 4.92
N ARG A 26 4.90 -1.57 4.33
CA ARG A 26 6.29 -1.13 4.39
C ARG A 26 6.68 -0.40 3.12
N CYS A 27 7.24 0.80 3.25
CA CYS A 27 7.87 1.48 2.13
C CYS A 27 9.26 0.87 1.89
N ARG A 28 9.54 0.50 0.64
CA ARG A 28 10.76 -0.24 0.26
C ARG A 28 11.67 0.56 -0.66
N ILE A 29 11.59 1.88 -0.59
CA ILE A 29 12.32 2.74 -1.51
C ILE A 29 13.84 2.65 -1.30
N ASP A 30 14.30 2.70 -0.05
CA ASP A 30 15.71 2.51 0.31
C ASP A 30 16.07 1.02 0.52
N LYS A 31 15.57 0.14 -0.37
CA LYS A 31 15.83 -1.31 -0.28
C LYS A 31 17.29 -1.70 -0.42
N ALA A 32 18.13 -0.81 -0.94
CA ALA A 32 19.56 -0.98 -1.06
C ALA A 32 20.23 -0.79 0.33
N GLY A 33 20.06 -1.79 1.21
CA GLY A 33 20.84 -1.88 2.46
C GLY A 33 20.03 -2.01 3.76
N LEU A 34 18.72 -1.75 3.74
CA LEU A 34 17.87 -1.92 4.92
C LEU A 34 17.32 -3.34 5.04
N GLN A 35 17.55 -3.98 6.19
CA GLN A 35 16.87 -5.23 6.56
C GLN A 35 15.35 -5.03 6.56
N LYS A 36 14.59 -6.07 6.21
CA LYS A 36 13.13 -6.01 6.06
C LYS A 36 12.44 -5.40 7.29
N ASP A 37 12.96 -5.64 8.48
CA ASP A 37 12.43 -5.16 9.76
C ASP A 37 12.66 -3.66 10.02
N ARG A 38 13.66 -3.05 9.38
CA ARG A 38 13.98 -1.63 9.52
C ARG A 38 13.30 -0.73 8.48
N LEU A 39 12.52 -1.31 7.58
CA LEU A 39 11.77 -0.54 6.60
C LEU A 39 10.64 0.23 7.28
N PRO A 40 10.46 1.52 6.95
CA PRO A 40 9.42 2.35 7.55
C PRO A 40 8.03 1.79 7.24
N MET A 41 7.18 1.77 8.26
CA MET A 41 5.76 1.47 8.11
C MET A 41 5.02 2.77 7.77
N MET A 42 4.18 2.70 6.74
CA MET A 42 3.36 3.80 6.27
C MET A 42 1.90 3.33 6.25
N ALA A 43 0.96 4.25 6.48
CA ALA A 43 -0.45 3.98 6.27
C ALA A 43 -0.76 3.89 4.76
N HIS A 44 -1.82 3.16 4.42
CA HIS A 44 -2.26 2.99 3.02
C HIS A 44 -2.54 4.32 2.29
N HIS A 45 -3.00 5.32 3.03
CA HIS A 45 -3.36 6.65 2.53
C HIS A 45 -2.23 7.67 2.63
N ASP A 46 -1.07 7.32 3.20
CA ASP A 46 0.07 8.22 3.26
C ASP A 46 0.69 8.43 1.88
N VAL A 47 1.45 9.52 1.72
CA VAL A 47 2.20 9.84 0.51
C VAL A 47 3.54 10.47 0.89
N CYS A 48 4.54 10.35 0.02
CA CYS A 48 5.85 10.97 0.20
C CYS A 48 6.36 11.53 -1.13
N ASP A 49 7.37 12.41 -1.07
CA ASP A 49 7.94 13.08 -2.25
C ASP A 49 8.57 12.12 -3.26
N ARG A 50 8.96 10.93 -2.79
CA ARG A 50 9.56 9.89 -3.62
C ARG A 50 8.53 8.87 -4.15
N TRP A 51 7.25 9.23 -4.13
CA TRP A 51 6.17 8.41 -4.65
C TRP A 51 6.32 8.21 -6.17
N GLU A 52 6.10 6.99 -6.63
CA GLU A 52 6.12 6.62 -8.06
C GLU A 52 4.92 5.73 -8.38
N ASP A 53 4.22 6.01 -9.48
CA ASP A 53 2.98 5.30 -9.84
C ASP A 53 3.24 3.80 -10.06
N ALA A 54 2.46 2.97 -9.36
CA ALA A 54 2.51 1.52 -9.49
C ALA A 54 1.56 0.98 -10.58
N GLY A 55 0.85 1.85 -11.29
CA GLY A 55 -0.11 1.47 -12.32
C GLY A 55 -1.19 0.53 -11.79
N GLN A 56 -1.34 -0.62 -12.43
CA GLN A 56 -2.36 -1.61 -12.10
C GLN A 56 -2.14 -2.30 -10.72
N ASN A 57 -0.94 -2.19 -10.14
CA ASN A 57 -0.66 -2.79 -8.83
C ASN A 57 -1.53 -2.22 -7.70
N TYR A 58 -2.06 -1.00 -7.84
CA TYR A 58 -3.02 -0.43 -6.91
C TYR A 58 -4.22 -1.36 -6.69
N TYR A 59 -4.87 -1.80 -7.77
CA TYR A 59 -6.09 -2.62 -7.69
C TYR A 59 -5.81 -4.01 -7.09
N ILE A 60 -4.65 -4.59 -7.42
CA ILE A 60 -4.21 -5.86 -6.83
C ILE A 60 -4.07 -5.72 -5.31
N ARG A 61 -3.41 -4.66 -4.85
CA ARG A 61 -3.21 -4.39 -3.42
C ARG A 61 -4.51 -4.09 -2.70
N CYS A 62 -5.43 -3.34 -3.32
CA CYS A 62 -6.78 -3.14 -2.78
C CYS A 62 -7.53 -4.46 -2.61
N GLY A 63 -7.42 -5.38 -3.58
CA GLY A 63 -7.98 -6.73 -3.47
C GLY A 63 -7.42 -7.51 -2.28
N TRP A 64 -6.11 -7.43 -2.06
CA TRP A 64 -5.47 -8.05 -0.90
C TRP A 64 -5.95 -7.45 0.43
N VAL A 65 -6.00 -6.11 0.54
CA VAL A 65 -6.50 -5.43 1.74
C VAL A 65 -7.93 -5.83 2.06
N LYS A 66 -8.81 -5.91 1.04
CA LYS A 66 -10.20 -6.38 1.22
C LYS A 66 -10.24 -7.82 1.72
N SER A 67 -9.46 -8.73 1.12
CA SER A 67 -9.39 -10.12 1.57
C SER A 67 -8.85 -10.26 2.99
N MET A 68 -7.84 -9.46 3.36
CA MET A 68 -7.32 -9.43 4.73
C MET A 68 -8.35 -8.91 5.73
N LYS A 69 -9.16 -7.90 5.34
CA LYS A 69 -10.22 -7.35 6.19
C LYS A 69 -11.30 -8.40 6.45
N MET A 70 -11.80 -9.06 5.40
CA MET A 70 -12.77 -10.15 5.53
C MET A 70 -12.27 -11.25 6.46
N LYS A 71 -11.04 -11.74 6.27
CA LYS A 71 -10.44 -12.76 7.13
C LYS A 71 -10.28 -12.33 8.59
N ARG A 72 -10.09 -11.03 8.83
CA ARG A 72 -10.01 -10.48 10.18
C ARG A 72 -11.39 -10.44 10.83
N GLU A 73 -12.40 -9.95 10.10
CA GLU A 73 -13.80 -9.92 10.54
C GLU A 73 -14.33 -11.33 10.83
N GLU A 74 -14.00 -12.33 10.00
CA GLU A 74 -14.33 -13.74 10.25
C GLU A 74 -13.69 -14.29 11.53
N LYS A 75 -12.47 -13.86 11.88
CA LYS A 75 -11.80 -14.28 13.12
C LYS A 75 -12.34 -13.58 14.38
N GLU A 76 -12.86 -12.37 14.24
CA GLU A 76 -13.42 -11.60 15.36
C GLU A 76 -14.89 -12.00 15.65
N ALA A 77 -15.57 -12.65 14.69
CA ALA A 77 -16.96 -13.08 14.81
C ALA A 77 -17.16 -14.54 15.30
N GLY A 78 -16.08 -15.32 15.44
CA GLY A 78 -16.10 -16.72 15.92
C GLY A 78 -15.44 -16.88 17.27
#